data_AF-A0A3D0TJM5-F1
#
_entry.id   AF-A0A3D0TJM5-F1
#
_cell.length_a   1.000
_cell.length_b   1.000
_cell.length_c   1.000
_cell.angle_alpha   90.00
_cell.angle_beta   90.00
_cell.angle_gamma   90.00
#
_symmetry.space_group_name_H-M   'P 1'
#
loop_
_entity.id
_entity.type
_entity.pdbx_description
1 polymer ?
#
loop_
_entity_poly.entity_id
_entity_poly.type
_entity_poly.pdbx_seq_one_letter_code
_entity_poly.pdbx_strand_id
1 'polypeptide(L)'
;GQEPWYLERQLKNFKAGVRGAHPKDPYGMQMRPMALTLANDQAVSDMAAFLSSMPVSKSSESTVKGDATAGKASYMICQTCHGPKGGGNKALNSPKLTGLQDWYIVRQLKNFKAGIRGTKSGDLFGMQMRPMAMTLANDEAINNVAAYIATFK
;
A
#
# COMPACT_ATOMS: atom_id res chain seq x y z
N GLY A 1 -13.09 -4.63 -3.19
CA GLY A 1 -12.07 -3.89 -2.42
C GLY A 1 -10.68 -4.32 -2.82
N GLN A 2 -9.77 -4.32 -1.84
CA GLN A 2 -8.47 -5.00 -1.92
C GLN A 2 -8.64 -6.49 -1.65
N GLU A 3 -7.68 -7.31 -2.07
CA GLU A 3 -7.74 -8.76 -1.93
C GLU A 3 -7.64 -9.23 -0.45
N PRO A 4 -8.42 -10.25 -0.03
CA PRO A 4 -8.45 -10.73 1.36
C PRO A 4 -7.07 -11.13 1.89
N TRP A 5 -6.28 -11.84 1.08
CA TRP A 5 -4.94 -12.31 1.48
C TRP A 5 -4.00 -11.16 1.86
N TYR A 6 -4.12 -10.02 1.18
CA TYR A 6 -3.30 -8.85 1.49
C TYR A 6 -3.82 -8.15 2.75
N LEU A 7 -5.14 -8.01 2.87
CA LEU A 7 -5.79 -7.38 4.02
C LEU A 7 -5.46 -8.15 5.31
N GLU A 8 -5.59 -9.47 5.29
CA GLU A 8 -5.24 -10.35 6.40
C GLU A 8 -3.79 -10.16 6.83
N ARG A 9 -2.85 -10.18 5.86
CA ARG A 9 -1.44 -9.90 6.13
C ARG A 9 -1.21 -8.53 6.75
N GLN A 10 -1.90 -7.49 6.26
CA GLN A 10 -1.76 -6.15 6.84
C GLN A 10 -2.28 -6.07 8.28
N LEU A 11 -3.43 -6.70 8.56
CA LEU A 11 -3.98 -6.76 9.91
C LEU A 11 -3.02 -7.50 10.86
N LYS A 12 -2.46 -8.65 10.43
CA LYS A 12 -1.41 -9.37 11.18
C LYS A 12 -0.17 -8.49 11.41
N ASN A 13 0.29 -7.75 10.41
CA ASN A 13 1.43 -6.83 10.56
C ASN A 13 1.14 -5.70 11.57
N PHE A 14 -0.08 -5.17 11.61
CA PHE A 14 -0.48 -4.17 12.61
C PHE A 14 -0.52 -4.76 14.02
N LYS A 15 -1.10 -5.96 14.19
CA LYS A 15 -1.09 -6.70 15.48
C LYS A 15 0.34 -6.93 15.98
N ALA A 16 1.21 -7.42 15.11
CA ALA A 16 2.61 -7.73 15.43
C ALA A 16 3.50 -6.48 15.59
N GLY A 17 3.03 -5.29 15.19
CA GLY A 17 3.81 -4.05 15.30
C GLY A 17 4.88 -3.90 14.23
N VAL A 18 4.84 -4.79 13.24
CA VAL A 18 5.59 -4.68 12.00
C VAL A 18 5.16 -3.42 11.24
N ARG A 19 3.85 -3.09 11.30
CA ARG A 19 3.27 -1.84 10.79
C ARG A 19 2.56 -1.10 11.93
N GLY A 20 2.56 0.23 11.88
CA GLY A 20 1.83 1.06 12.85
C GLY A 20 2.47 1.16 14.24
N ALA A 21 3.76 0.85 14.37
CA ALA A 21 4.52 1.08 15.61
C ALA A 21 5.54 2.23 15.50
N HIS A 22 5.75 2.78 14.29
CA HIS A 22 6.74 3.81 14.06
C HIS A 22 6.16 5.20 14.39
N PRO A 23 6.84 6.04 15.21
CA PRO A 23 6.29 7.33 15.67
C PRO A 23 6.02 8.33 14.54
N LYS A 24 6.77 8.24 13.44
CA LYS A 24 6.56 9.05 12.22
C LYS A 24 5.40 8.56 11.33
N ASP A 25 4.63 7.55 11.74
CA ASP A 25 3.45 7.06 11.03
C ASP A 25 2.16 7.17 11.88
N PRO A 26 1.68 8.38 12.21
CA PRO A 26 0.57 8.58 13.14
C PRO A 26 -0.71 7.86 12.72
N TYR A 27 -1.06 7.93 11.43
CA TYR A 27 -2.19 7.21 10.87
C TYR A 27 -1.99 5.68 10.89
N GLY A 28 -0.75 5.19 10.79
CA GLY A 28 -0.47 3.77 10.97
C GLY A 28 -0.62 3.35 12.44
N MET A 29 -0.21 4.21 13.37
CA MET A 29 -0.38 3.99 14.81
C MET A 29 -1.85 3.90 15.22
N GLN A 30 -2.75 4.62 14.55
CA GLN A 30 -4.20 4.49 14.77
C GLN A 30 -4.73 3.08 14.45
N MET A 31 -4.16 2.38 13.46
CA MET A 31 -4.63 1.05 13.06
C MET A 31 -4.17 -0.07 14.00
N ARG A 32 -3.06 0.12 14.72
CA ARG A 32 -2.51 -0.90 15.63
C ARG A 32 -3.48 -1.30 16.75
N PRO A 33 -4.05 -0.39 17.57
CA PRO A 33 -5.01 -0.76 18.61
C PRO A 33 -6.28 -1.38 18.01
N MET A 34 -6.74 -0.92 16.84
CA MET A 34 -7.89 -1.50 16.15
C MET A 34 -7.62 -2.94 15.71
N ALA A 35 -6.40 -3.25 15.24
CA ALA A 35 -6.05 -4.63 14.88
C ALA A 35 -5.89 -5.53 16.12
N LEU A 36 -5.49 -4.96 17.27
CA LEU A 36 -5.35 -5.70 18.52
C LEU A 36 -6.69 -6.18 19.09
N THR A 37 -7.82 -5.54 18.78
CA THR A 37 -9.16 -5.99 19.22
C THR A 37 -9.61 -7.31 18.59
N LEU A 38 -9.02 -7.71 17.45
CA LEU A 38 -9.33 -8.96 16.77
C LEU A 38 -8.81 -10.13 17.62
N ALA A 39 -9.69 -10.88 18.29
CA ALA A 39 -9.29 -11.79 19.37
C ALA A 39 -8.34 -12.92 18.95
N ASN A 40 -8.44 -13.41 17.72
CA ASN A 40 -7.69 -14.56 17.23
C ASN A 40 -7.52 -14.48 15.69
N ASP A 41 -6.86 -15.47 15.10
CA ASP A 41 -6.62 -15.51 13.65
C ASP A 41 -7.91 -15.64 12.84
N GLN A 42 -8.94 -16.31 13.36
CA GLN A 42 -10.25 -16.40 12.70
C GLN A 42 -10.88 -15.00 12.56
N ALA A 43 -10.86 -14.20 13.63
CA ALA A 43 -11.36 -12.82 13.61
C ALA A 43 -10.60 -11.95 12.60
N VAL A 44 -9.30 -12.20 12.38
CA VAL A 44 -8.52 -11.51 11.35
C VAL A 44 -8.97 -11.90 9.95
N SER A 45 -9.16 -13.20 9.70
CA SER A 45 -9.65 -13.72 8.43
C SER A 45 -11.06 -13.21 8.11
N ASP A 46 -11.96 -13.23 9.09
CA ASP A 46 -13.34 -12.74 8.94
C ASP A 46 -13.37 -11.25 8.62
N MET A 47 -12.57 -10.45 9.32
CA MET A 47 -12.45 -9.02 9.06
C MET A 47 -11.87 -8.74 7.66
N ALA A 48 -10.85 -9.49 7.23
CA ALA A 48 -10.28 -9.36 5.89
C ALA A 48 -11.29 -9.70 4.80
N ALA A 49 -12.09 -10.76 4.99
CA ALA A 49 -13.17 -11.14 4.08
C ALA A 49 -14.26 -10.06 4.00
N PHE A 50 -14.69 -9.53 5.15
CA PHE A 50 -15.68 -8.46 5.24
C PHE A 50 -15.21 -7.18 4.53
N LEU A 51 -13.98 -6.72 4.79
CA LEU A 51 -13.42 -5.54 4.12
C LEU A 51 -13.28 -5.74 2.59
N SER A 52 -13.00 -6.97 2.16
CA SER A 52 -12.91 -7.29 0.73
C SER A 52 -14.28 -7.24 0.03
N SER A 53 -15.34 -7.66 0.72
CA SER A 53 -16.72 -7.68 0.19
C SER A 53 -17.39 -6.31 0.17
N MET A 54 -16.83 -5.32 0.89
CA MET A 54 -17.34 -3.96 0.84
C MET A 54 -17.32 -3.39 -0.60
N PRO A 55 -18.36 -2.62 -0.97
CA PRO A 55 -18.37 -1.90 -2.23
C PRO A 55 -17.12 -1.03 -2.34
N VAL A 56 -16.45 -1.10 -3.49
CA VAL A 56 -15.36 -0.16 -3.78
C VAL A 56 -15.99 1.20 -3.98
N SER A 57 -15.75 2.11 -3.04
CA SER A 57 -16.16 3.50 -3.24
C SER A 57 -15.47 4.04 -4.49
N LYS A 58 -16.23 4.74 -5.34
CA LYS A 58 -15.70 5.39 -6.54
C LYS A 58 -14.47 6.21 -6.12
N SER A 59 -13.35 6.10 -6.84
CA SER A 59 -12.14 6.86 -6.49
C SER A 59 -12.52 8.33 -6.34
N SER A 60 -12.11 8.96 -5.23
CA SER A 60 -12.34 10.39 -5.08
C SER A 60 -11.53 11.13 -6.15
N GLU A 61 -11.84 12.41 -6.33
CA GLU A 61 -11.01 13.28 -7.16
C GLU A 61 -9.54 13.18 -6.76
N SER A 62 -8.65 13.30 -7.75
CA SER A 62 -7.21 13.34 -7.57
C SER A 62 -6.85 14.46 -6.59
N THR A 63 -6.18 14.12 -5.50
CA THR A 63 -5.72 15.06 -4.47
C THR A 63 -4.24 15.44 -4.64
N VAL A 64 -3.50 14.66 -5.41
CA VAL A 64 -2.07 14.84 -5.68
C VAL A 64 -1.89 15.51 -7.04
N LYS A 65 -1.05 16.55 -7.09
CA LYS A 65 -0.60 17.18 -8.33
C LYS A 65 0.68 16.48 -8.81
N GLY A 66 0.63 15.86 -9.98
CA GLY A 66 1.76 15.20 -10.63
C GLY A 66 1.52 15.03 -12.13
N ASP A 67 2.61 14.84 -12.89
CA ASP A 67 2.57 14.53 -14.31
C ASP A 67 2.41 13.02 -14.52
N ALA A 68 1.24 12.59 -14.97
CA ALA A 68 0.95 11.18 -15.25
C ALA A 68 1.78 10.61 -16.41
N THR A 69 2.25 11.44 -17.35
CA THR A 69 3.13 11.03 -18.45
C THR A 69 4.51 10.68 -17.93
N ALA A 70 5.10 11.54 -17.10
CA ALA A 70 6.34 11.23 -16.38
C ALA A 70 6.17 10.05 -15.41
N GLY A 71 5.00 9.96 -14.77
CA GLY A 71 4.63 8.86 -13.88
C GLY A 71 4.59 7.50 -14.58
N LYS A 72 4.12 7.45 -15.82
CA LYS A 72 4.10 6.24 -16.65
C LYS A 72 5.50 5.67 -16.86
N ALA A 73 6.49 6.52 -17.15
CA ALA A 73 7.88 6.08 -17.29
C ALA A 73 8.41 5.47 -15.99
N SER A 74 8.13 6.11 -14.84
CA SER A 74 8.52 5.61 -13.52
C SER A 74 7.83 4.28 -13.17
N TYR A 75 6.57 4.10 -13.58
CA TYR A 75 5.78 2.89 -13.30
C TYR A 75 6.26 1.64 -14.05
N MET A 76 7.12 1.78 -15.07
CA MET A 76 7.59 0.65 -15.88
C MET A 76 8.27 -0.46 -15.08
N ILE A 77 8.91 -0.14 -13.96
CA ILE A 77 9.52 -1.12 -13.04
C ILE A 77 8.44 -1.71 -12.11
N CYS A 78 7.48 -0.89 -11.69
CA CYS A 78 6.42 -1.26 -10.77
C CYS A 78 5.47 -2.31 -11.37
N GLN A 79 5.18 -2.21 -12.67
CA GLN A 79 4.24 -3.08 -13.35
C GLN A 79 4.66 -4.55 -13.39
N THR A 80 5.96 -4.86 -13.27
CA THR A 80 6.46 -6.25 -13.24
C THR A 80 5.83 -7.04 -12.08
N CYS A 81 5.58 -6.35 -10.96
CA CYS A 81 5.00 -6.96 -9.77
C CYS A 81 3.51 -6.59 -9.60
N HIS A 82 3.15 -5.32 -9.85
CA HIS A 82 1.79 -4.83 -9.62
C HIS A 82 0.87 -4.92 -10.87
N GLY A 83 1.40 -5.38 -12.00
CA GLY A 83 0.69 -5.48 -13.27
C GLY A 83 0.61 -4.15 -14.04
N PRO A 84 0.38 -4.19 -15.36
CA PRO A 84 0.38 -3.02 -16.24
C PRO A 84 -0.70 -1.99 -15.90
N LYS A 85 -1.79 -2.41 -15.26
CA LYS A 85 -2.88 -1.53 -14.79
C LYS A 85 -3.06 -1.55 -13.28
N GLY A 86 -2.06 -1.99 -12.52
CA GLY A 86 -2.11 -2.00 -11.05
C GLY A 86 -3.03 -3.08 -10.45
N GLY A 87 -3.39 -4.12 -11.20
CA GLY A 87 -4.27 -5.20 -10.74
C GLY A 87 -3.69 -6.05 -9.59
N GLY A 88 -2.38 -5.95 -9.33
CA GLY A 88 -1.67 -6.79 -8.38
C GLY A 88 -1.34 -8.17 -8.94
N ASN A 89 -0.55 -8.93 -8.18
CA ASN A 89 -0.17 -10.29 -8.49
C ASN A 89 0.03 -11.07 -7.17
N LYS A 90 -0.89 -11.99 -6.88
CA LYS A 90 -0.85 -12.80 -5.65
C LYS A 90 0.39 -13.70 -5.58
N ALA A 91 0.82 -14.29 -6.70
CA ALA A 91 2.01 -15.14 -6.74
C ALA A 91 3.29 -14.36 -6.36
N LEU A 92 3.33 -13.07 -6.72
CA LEU A 92 4.41 -12.15 -6.35
C LEU A 92 4.12 -11.37 -5.06
N ASN A 93 3.09 -11.74 -4.29
CA ASN A 93 2.70 -11.08 -3.05
C ASN A 93 2.46 -9.56 -3.18
N SER A 94 2.12 -9.13 -4.38
CA SER A 94 2.01 -7.73 -4.80
C SER A 94 0.54 -7.30 -4.79
N PRO A 95 0.14 -6.38 -3.91
CA PRO A 95 -1.25 -5.97 -3.81
C PRO A 95 -1.73 -5.22 -5.04
N LYS A 96 -3.05 -5.18 -5.21
CA LYS A 96 -3.72 -4.29 -6.15
C LYS A 96 -3.46 -2.83 -5.76
N LEU A 97 -3.13 -1.99 -6.74
CA LEU A 97 -2.95 -0.55 -6.61
C LEU A 97 -4.17 0.23 -7.13
N THR A 98 -4.89 -0.33 -8.11
CA THR A 98 -6.08 0.29 -8.70
C THR A 98 -7.16 0.55 -7.65
N GLY A 99 -7.77 1.74 -7.70
CA GLY A 99 -8.81 2.17 -6.78
C GLY A 99 -8.31 2.61 -5.39
N LEU A 100 -7.00 2.61 -5.14
CA LEU A 100 -6.44 3.27 -3.97
C LEU A 100 -6.37 4.77 -4.19
N GLN A 101 -6.58 5.53 -3.12
CA GLN A 101 -6.47 6.98 -3.15
C GLN A 101 -5.00 7.39 -3.39
N ASP A 102 -4.79 8.39 -4.22
CA ASP A 102 -3.46 8.87 -4.62
C ASP A 102 -2.63 9.38 -3.43
N TRP A 103 -3.22 10.12 -2.49
CA TRP A 103 -2.55 10.54 -1.26
C TRP A 103 -2.04 9.34 -0.44
N TYR A 104 -2.80 8.24 -0.46
CA TYR A 104 -2.41 7.03 0.26
C TYR A 104 -1.23 6.36 -0.42
N ILE A 105 -1.22 6.28 -1.76
CA ILE A 105 -0.07 5.80 -2.54
C ILE A 105 1.18 6.63 -2.23
N VAL A 106 1.09 7.96 -2.32
CA VAL A 106 2.21 8.88 -1.99
C VAL A 106 2.73 8.60 -0.59
N ARG A 107 1.84 8.54 0.41
CA ARG A 107 2.24 8.27 1.79
C ARG A 107 2.91 6.90 1.94
N GLN A 108 2.41 5.84 1.31
CA GLN A 108 3.04 4.52 1.41
C GLN A 108 4.43 4.52 0.77
N LEU A 109 4.60 5.12 -0.42
CA LEU A 109 5.88 5.23 -1.09
C LEU A 109 6.89 6.03 -0.24
N LYS A 110 6.47 7.17 0.32
CA LYS A 110 7.30 7.95 1.26
C LYS A 110 7.69 7.14 2.51
N ASN A 111 6.75 6.39 3.09
CA ASN A 111 7.04 5.55 4.26
C ASN A 111 8.04 4.44 3.94
N PHE A 112 7.95 3.80 2.77
CA PHE A 112 8.94 2.82 2.33
C PHE A 112 10.33 3.47 2.10
N LYS A 113 10.38 4.56 1.34
CA LYS A 113 11.61 5.31 1.05
C LYS A 113 12.32 5.76 2.35
N ALA A 114 11.56 6.28 3.31
CA ALA A 114 12.07 6.73 4.61
C ALA A 114 12.38 5.59 5.60
N GLY A 115 12.11 4.32 5.25
CA GLY A 115 12.31 3.17 6.14
C GLY A 115 11.34 3.11 7.33
N ILE A 116 10.26 3.89 7.29
CA ILE A 116 9.16 3.85 8.26
C ILE A 116 8.37 2.53 8.10
N ARG A 117 8.31 2.02 6.87
CA ARG A 117 7.76 0.70 6.50
C ARG A 117 8.84 -0.09 5.73
N GLY A 118 8.86 -1.42 5.86
CA GLY A 118 9.83 -2.26 5.15
C GLY A 118 11.22 -2.35 5.78
N THR A 119 11.34 -2.12 7.09
CA THR A 119 12.62 -2.23 7.83
C THR A 119 12.53 -3.14 9.06
N LYS A 120 11.32 -3.47 9.52
CA LYS A 120 11.11 -4.36 10.66
C LYS A 120 11.32 -5.81 10.25
N SER A 121 11.93 -6.60 11.14
CA SER A 121 11.98 -8.05 11.01
C SER A 121 10.56 -8.61 10.86
N GLY A 122 10.35 -9.46 9.86
CA GLY A 122 9.03 -10.00 9.49
C GLY A 122 8.28 -9.21 8.40
N ASP A 123 8.70 -8.00 8.01
CA ASP A 123 8.09 -7.25 6.89
C ASP A 123 8.68 -7.65 5.52
N LEU A 124 8.74 -8.96 5.21
CA LEU A 124 9.46 -9.48 4.03
C LEU A 124 9.12 -8.73 2.73
N PHE A 125 7.82 -8.55 2.46
CA PHE A 125 7.35 -7.85 1.26
C PHE A 125 7.48 -6.33 1.35
N GLY A 126 7.45 -5.77 2.56
CA GLY A 126 7.77 -4.35 2.75
C GLY A 126 9.25 -4.06 2.51
N MET A 127 10.14 -4.97 2.94
CA MET A 127 11.58 -4.90 2.67
C MET A 127 11.87 -4.97 1.18
N GLN A 128 11.07 -5.73 0.41
CA GLN A 128 11.13 -5.75 -1.05
C GLN A 128 10.65 -4.42 -1.68
N MET A 129 9.61 -3.79 -1.13
CA MET A 129 9.10 -2.50 -1.63
C MET A 129 10.00 -1.31 -1.32
N ARG A 130 10.81 -1.39 -0.26
CA ARG A 130 11.72 -0.30 0.14
C ARG A 130 12.71 0.10 -0.97
N PRO A 131 13.53 -0.79 -1.57
CA PRO A 131 14.43 -0.41 -2.66
C PRO A 131 13.66 0.08 -3.89
N MET A 132 12.46 -0.43 -4.16
CA MET A 132 11.61 0.06 -5.25
C MET A 132 11.16 1.50 -5.01
N ALA A 133 10.81 1.87 -3.78
CA ALA A 133 10.50 3.26 -3.45
C ALA A 133 11.73 4.18 -3.48
N MET A 134 12.94 3.62 -3.27
CA MET A 134 14.19 4.38 -3.35
C MET A 134 14.59 4.76 -4.78
N THR A 135 14.11 4.04 -5.81
CA THR A 135 14.39 4.38 -7.23
C THR A 135 13.71 5.68 -7.66
N LEU A 136 12.62 6.08 -6.99
CA LEU A 136 11.96 7.36 -7.21
C LEU A 136 12.83 8.46 -6.61
N ALA A 137 13.47 9.27 -7.45
CA ALA A 137 14.53 10.19 -7.02
C ALA A 137 14.08 11.17 -5.91
N ASN A 138 12.92 11.79 -6.08
CA ASN A 138 12.41 12.87 -5.25
C ASN A 138 10.88 12.79 -5.07
N ASP A 139 10.32 13.74 -4.34
CA ASP A 139 8.87 13.83 -4.08
C ASP A 139 8.05 14.05 -5.37
N GLU A 140 8.62 14.73 -6.36
CA GLU A 140 7.99 14.91 -7.67
C GLU A 140 7.79 13.56 -8.39
N ALA A 141 8.83 12.72 -8.41
CA ALA A 141 8.72 11.37 -8.99
C ALA A 141 7.66 10.51 -8.27
N ILE A 142 7.55 10.65 -6.94
CA ILE A 142 6.50 9.98 -6.14
C ILE A 142 5.11 10.48 -6.52
N ASN A 143 4.93 11.79 -6.66
CA ASN A 143 3.65 12.37 -7.06
C ASN A 143 3.27 12.00 -8.50
N ASN A 144 4.24 11.98 -9.42
CA ASN A 144 4.03 11.61 -10.82
C ASN A 144 3.56 10.16 -10.93
N VAL A 145 4.22 9.20 -10.25
CA VAL A 145 3.80 7.80 -10.29
C VAL A 145 2.43 7.59 -9.61
N ALA A 146 2.13 8.32 -8.53
CA ALA A 146 0.82 8.27 -7.89
C ALA A 146 -0.29 8.82 -8.81
N ALA A 147 -0.03 9.93 -9.49
CA ALA A 147 -0.93 10.51 -10.49
C ALA A 147 -1.19 9.55 -11.66
N TYR A 148 -0.15 8.82 -12.11
CA TYR A 148 -0.32 7.79 -13.13
C TYR A 148 -1.15 6.59 -12.63
N ILE A 149 -0.90 6.10 -11.41
CA ILE A 149 -1.68 5.00 -10.80
C ILE A 149 -3.16 5.39 -10.66
N ALA A 150 -3.45 6.66 -10.34
CA ALA A 150 -4.82 7.17 -10.23
C ALA A 150 -5.61 7.12 -11.56
N THR A 151 -4.93 6.95 -12.71
CA THR A 151 -5.59 6.74 -14.01
C THR A 151 -6.12 5.32 -14.21
N PHE A 152 -5.69 4.36 -13.37
CA PHE A 152 -6.16 2.98 -13.46
C PHE A 152 -7.58 2.88 -12.93
N LYS A 153 -8.49 2.36 -13.77
CA LYS A 153 -9.90 2.10 -13.44
C LYS A 153 -10.08 0.66 -12.96
#